data_AF-A0A4Y4BDH2-F1
#
_entry.id   AF-A0A4Y4BDH2-F1
#
_cell.length_a   1.000
_cell.length_b   1.000
_cell.length_c   1.000
_cell.angle_alpha   90.00
_cell.angle_beta   90.00
_cell.angle_gamma   90.00
#
_symmetry.space_group_name_H-M   'P 1'
#
loop_
_entity.id
_entity.type
_entity.pdbx_description
1 polymer ?
#
loop_
_entity_poly.entity_id
_entity_poly.type
_entity_poly.pdbx_seq_one_letter_code
_entity_poly.pdbx_strand_id
1 'polypeptide(L)'
;MIGANPIRASIVRLLAQSSEPKTTGDIERELGGVTYQTVFRHIRELEAEGIVTSNARENRGGQRVLYTVDRDALRRELDEYSRYLLGESHEGDDAI
;
A
#
# COMPACT_ATOMS: atom_id res chain seq x y z
N MET A 1 4.98 6.70 0.09
CA MET A 1 4.67 7.40 1.36
C MET A 1 3.31 7.01 1.94
N ILE A 2 3.30 5.98 2.79
CA ILE A 2 2.09 5.47 3.45
C ILE A 2 1.60 6.40 4.58
N GLY A 3 2.51 7.00 5.35
CA GLY A 3 2.18 7.79 6.54
C GLY A 3 1.53 9.15 6.25
N ALA A 4 1.69 9.70 5.05
CA ALA A 4 1.18 11.02 4.68
C ALA A 4 -0.25 10.99 4.08
N ASN A 5 -0.77 9.81 3.73
CA ASN A 5 -2.09 9.68 3.10
C ASN A 5 -3.02 8.75 3.93
N PRO A 6 -4.11 9.28 4.51
CA PRO A 6 -4.97 8.51 5.41
C PRO A 6 -5.69 7.34 4.70
N ILE A 7 -5.99 7.46 3.41
CA ILE A 7 -6.63 6.38 2.64
C ILE A 7 -5.64 5.23 2.44
N ARG A 8 -4.40 5.55 2.05
CA ARG A 8 -3.33 4.54 1.89
C ARG A 8 -3.06 3.81 3.21
N ALA A 9 -2.93 4.54 4.32
CA ALA A 9 -2.77 3.96 5.64
C ALA A 9 -3.94 3.03 6.01
N SER A 10 -5.17 3.42 5.67
CA SER A 10 -6.38 2.63 5.93
C SER A 10 -6.41 1.34 5.11
N ILE A 11 -6.08 1.39 3.81
CA ILE A 11 -5.97 0.21 2.94
C ILE A 11 -4.92 -0.77 3.47
N VAL A 12 -3.72 -0.27 3.78
CA VAL A 12 -2.61 -1.09 4.30
C VAL A 12 -2.98 -1.73 5.63
N ARG A 13 -3.56 -0.95 6.56
CA ARG A 13 -4.02 -1.45 7.86
C ARG A 13 -5.06 -2.56 7.69
N LEU A 14 -6.02 -2.38 6.78
CA LEU A 14 -7.06 -3.37 6.51
C LEU A 14 -6.45 -4.69 5.99
N LEU A 15 -5.55 -4.59 4.99
CA LEU A 15 -4.88 -5.77 4.42
C LEU A 15 -3.96 -6.46 5.43
N ALA A 16 -3.31 -5.71 6.32
CA ALA A 16 -2.46 -6.26 7.36
C ALA A 16 -3.22 -7.03 8.44
N GLN A 17 -4.44 -6.59 8.76
CA GLN A 17 -5.35 -7.22 9.73
C GLN A 17 -6.08 -8.44 9.15
N SER A 18 -6.16 -8.56 7.83
CA SER A 18 -6.86 -9.67 7.19
C SER A 18 -5.98 -10.90 7.06
N SER A 19 -6.55 -12.07 7.37
CA SER A 19 -5.95 -13.38 7.09
C SER A 19 -6.14 -13.83 5.65
N GLU A 20 -7.03 -13.19 4.89
CA GLU A 20 -7.38 -13.56 3.53
C GLU A 20 -7.11 -12.43 2.54
N PRO A 21 -6.68 -12.74 1.30
CA PRO A 21 -6.56 -11.74 0.25
C PRO A 21 -7.90 -11.06 -0.08
N LYS A 22 -7.88 -9.75 -0.33
CA LYS A 22 -9.10 -8.96 -0.60
C LYS A 22 -9.15 -8.43 -2.02
N THR A 23 -10.33 -8.34 -2.62
CA THR A 23 -10.52 -7.58 -3.87
C THR A 23 -10.62 -6.08 -3.59
N THR A 24 -10.49 -5.25 -4.63
CA THR A 24 -10.76 -3.81 -4.52
C THR A 24 -12.18 -3.53 -4.01
N GLY A 25 -13.19 -4.31 -4.43
CA GLY A 25 -14.56 -4.16 -3.96
C GLY A 25 -14.75 -4.58 -2.51
N ASP A 26 -14.03 -5.60 -2.04
CA ASP A 26 -14.02 -5.96 -0.61
C ASP A 26 -13.43 -4.84 0.24
N ILE A 27 -12.33 -4.24 -0.22
CA ILE A 27 -11.65 -3.13 0.46
C ILE A 27 -12.54 -1.88 0.50
N GLU A 28 -13.18 -1.52 -0.62
CA GLU A 28 -14.15 -0.41 -0.67
C GLU A 28 -15.27 -0.59 0.36
N ARG A 29 -15.91 -1.77 0.34
CA ARG A 29 -17.03 -2.10 1.23
C ARG A 29 -16.62 -2.04 2.71
N GLU A 30 -15.43 -2.52 3.04
CA GLU A 30 -14.93 -2.56 4.42
C GLU A 30 -14.41 -1.21 4.93
N LEU A 31 -13.83 -0.38 4.06
CA LEU A 31 -13.40 0.96 4.45
C LEU A 31 -14.58 1.90 4.66
N GLY A 32 -15.59 1.82 3.78
CA GLY A 32 -16.76 2.71 3.83
C GLY A 32 -16.41 4.17 3.50
N GLY A 33 -17.30 4.89 2.83
CA GLY A 33 -17.11 6.32 2.55
C GLY A 33 -15.98 6.68 1.57
N VAL A 34 -15.34 5.69 0.95
CA VAL A 34 -14.33 5.86 -0.10
C VAL A 34 -14.83 5.18 -1.36
N THR A 35 -14.72 5.84 -2.52
CA THR A 35 -15.19 5.28 -3.78
C THR A 35 -14.28 4.16 -4.28
N TYR A 36 -14.84 3.17 -4.98
CA TYR A 36 -14.09 2.14 -5.69
C TYR A 36 -12.90 2.69 -6.49
N GLN A 37 -13.11 3.76 -7.26
CA GLN A 37 -12.07 4.38 -8.09
C GLN A 37 -10.89 4.92 -7.26
N THR A 38 -11.19 5.49 -6.09
CA THR A 38 -10.17 6.01 -5.17
C THR A 38 -9.37 4.87 -4.55
N VAL A 39 -10.05 3.81 -4.11
CA VAL A 39 -9.40 2.60 -3.59
C VAL A 39 -8.54 1.95 -4.67
N PHE A 40 -9.07 1.80 -5.88
CA PHE A 40 -8.38 1.21 -7.02
C PHE A 40 -7.11 1.98 -7.39
N ARG A 41 -7.17 3.32 -7.41
CA ARG A 41 -5.99 4.15 -7.66
C ARG A 41 -4.91 3.91 -6.60
N HIS A 42 -5.27 4.00 -5.33
CA HIS A 42 -4.30 3.86 -4.24
C HIS A 42 -3.73 2.46 -4.11
N ILE A 43 -4.52 1.41 -4.38
CA ILE A 43 -3.99 0.04 -4.33
C ILE A 43 -3.01 -0.22 -5.46
N ARG A 44 -3.20 0.41 -6.64
CA ARG A 44 -2.26 0.32 -7.76
C ARG A 44 -0.96 1.06 -7.47
N GLU A 45 -1.02 2.22 -6.82
CA GLU A 45 0.17 2.95 -6.34
C GLU A 45 0.94 2.11 -5.31
N LEU A 46 0.24 1.58 -4.29
CA LEU A 46 0.84 0.71 -3.26
C LEU A 46 1.44 -0.58 -3.83
N GLU A 47 0.83 -1.11 -4.89
CA GLU A 47 1.35 -2.27 -5.61
C GLU A 47 2.59 -1.94 -6.43
N ALA A 48 2.63 -0.78 -7.09
CA ALA A 48 3.82 -0.32 -7.80
C ALA A 48 5.00 -0.05 -6.85
N GLU A 49 4.72 0.39 -5.62
CA GLU A 49 5.70 0.57 -4.55
C GLU A 49 6.09 -0.75 -3.85
N GLY A 50 5.49 -1.88 -4.22
CA GLY A 50 5.80 -3.21 -3.64
C GLY A 50 5.27 -3.43 -2.21
N ILE A 51 4.52 -2.48 -1.65
CA ILE A 51 3.90 -2.60 -0.31
C ILE A 51 2.71 -3.57 -0.35
N VAL A 52 2.00 -3.59 -1.47
CA VAL A 52 0.89 -4.52 -1.73
C VAL A 52 1.27 -5.44 -2.88
N THR A 53 0.91 -6.71 -2.75
CA THR A 53 1.08 -7.73 -3.79
C THR A 53 -0.28 -8.17 -4.29
N SER A 54 -0.36 -8.66 -5.52
CA SER A 54 -1.59 -9.24 -6.06
C SER A 54 -1.36 -10.56 -6.78
N ASN A 55 -2.44 -11.34 -6.94
CA ASN A 55 -2.44 -12.58 -7.72
C ASN A 55 -2.58 -12.35 -9.25
N ALA A 56 -2.67 -11.11 -9.69
CA ALA A 56 -2.87 -10.80 -11.10
C ALA A 56 -1.60 -11.03 -11.92
N ARG A 57 -1.73 -11.70 -13.06
CA ARG A 57 -0.68 -11.69 -14.11
C ARG A 57 -0.78 -10.41 -14.94
N GLU A 58 0.15 -10.21 -15.88
CA GLU A 58 0.25 -9.02 -16.74
C GLU A 58 -1.08 -8.59 -17.39
N ASN A 59 -2.02 -9.52 -17.59
CA ASN A 59 -3.35 -9.22 -18.09
C ASN A 59 -4.44 -9.39 -17.01
N ARG A 60 -5.04 -8.27 -16.58
CA ARG A 60 -6.10 -8.22 -15.54
C ARG A 60 -7.51 -8.41 -16.11
N GLY A 61 -7.64 -8.60 -17.43
CA GLY A 61 -8.93 -8.73 -18.11
C GLY A 61 -9.72 -9.95 -17.63
N GLY A 62 -10.81 -9.72 -16.89
CA GLY A 62 -11.73 -10.75 -16.41
C GLY A 62 -11.25 -11.57 -15.19
N GLN A 63 -10.03 -11.33 -14.70
CA GLN A 63 -9.50 -12.03 -13.52
C GLN A 63 -9.93 -11.32 -12.23
N ARG A 64 -10.37 -12.09 -11.24
CA ARG A 64 -10.56 -11.59 -9.87
C ARG A 64 -9.19 -11.30 -9.25
N VAL A 65 -8.86 -10.01 -9.13
CA VAL A 65 -7.62 -9.53 -8.52
C VAL A 65 -7.76 -9.51 -7.01
N LEU A 66 -6.87 -10.25 -6.34
CA LEU A 66 -6.79 -10.37 -4.89
C LEU A 66 -5.48 -9.74 -4.42
N TYR A 67 -5.59 -8.91 -3.40
CA TYR A 67 -4.47 -8.13 -2.85
C TYR A 67 -4.12 -8.60 -1.43
N THR A 68 -2.82 -8.60 -1.14
CA THR A 68 -2.22 -8.88 0.16
C THR A 68 -1.15 -7.84 0.48
N VAL A 69 -0.93 -7.55 1.75
CA VAL A 69 0.20 -6.68 2.13
C VAL A 69 1.49 -7.50 2.18
N ASP A 70 2.57 -6.97 1.63
CA ASP A 70 3.92 -7.44 1.94
C ASP A 70 4.36 -6.77 3.25
N ARG A 71 4.37 -7.55 4.34
CA ARG A 71 4.69 -7.03 5.68
C ARG A 71 6.15 -6.61 5.82
N ASP A 72 7.05 -7.22 5.06
CA ASP A 72 8.46 -6.89 5.15
C ASP A 72 8.77 -5.64 4.33
N ALA A 73 8.16 -5.48 3.15
CA ALA A 73 8.20 -4.23 2.41
C ALA A 73 7.60 -3.07 3.21
N LEU A 74 6.44 -3.29 3.86
CA LEU A 74 5.82 -2.30 4.73
C LEU A 74 6.73 -1.87 5.88
N ARG A 75 7.41 -2.81 6.55
CA ARG A 75 8.35 -2.48 7.64
C ARG A 75 9.53 -1.65 7.15
N ARG A 76 10.09 -1.97 5.98
CA ARG A 76 11.18 -1.21 5.37
C ARG A 76 10.77 0.23 5.05
N GLU A 77 9.63 0.42 4.38
CA GLU A 77 9.08 1.74 4.06
C GLU A 77 8.83 2.57 5.33
N LEU A 78 8.30 1.95 6.40
CA LEU A 78 8.06 2.65 7.67
C LEU A 78 9.36 3.03 8.39
N ASP A 79 10.37 2.17 8.36
CA ASP A 79 11.69 2.45 8.93
C ASP A 79 12.39 3.60 8.18
N GLU A 80 12.37 3.56 6.84
CA GLU A 80 12.90 4.63 6.00
C GLU A 80 12.17 5.96 6.23
N TYR A 81 10.84 5.94 6.29
CA TYR A 81 10.05 7.12 6.60
C TYR A 81 10.32 7.65 8.01
N SER A 82 10.49 6.76 9.00
CA SER A 82 10.87 7.15 10.37
C SER A 82 12.22 7.86 10.38
N ARG A 83 13.24 7.31 9.71
CA ARG A 83 14.56 7.93 9.61
C ARG A 83 14.49 9.29 8.95
N TYR A 84 13.74 9.42 7.85
CA TYR A 84 13.52 10.71 7.20
C TYR A 84 12.91 11.75 8.15
N LEU A 85 11.84 11.39 8.88
CA LEU A 85 11.19 12.30 9.82
C LEU A 85 12.09 12.69 11.01
N LEU A 86 12.96 11.78 11.44
CA LEU A 86 13.92 12.02 12.52
C LEU A 86 15.18 12.76 12.05
N GLY A 87 15.33 12.98 10.74
CA GLY A 87 16.55 13.58 10.16
C GLY A 87 17.75 12.64 10.18
N GLU A 88 17.52 11.33 10.28
CA GLU A 88 18.53 10.26 10.35
C GLU A 88 18.92 9.73 8.94
N SER A 89 18.58 10.48 7.88
CA SER A 89 18.93 10.14 6.51
C SER A 89 20.45 10.16 6.31
N HIS A 90 20.95 9.23 5.48
CA HIS A 90 22.37 9.03 5.15
C HIS A 90 23.17 10.34 5.02
N GLU A 91 24.27 10.46 5.78
CA GLU A 91 25.38 11.34 5.42
C GLU A 91 25.80 11.01 3.98
N GLY A 92 25.35 11.80 3.00
CA GLY A 92 25.58 11.51 1.58
C GLY A 92 24.97 12.50 0.59
N ASP A 93 23.93 13.24 0.98
CA ASP A 93 23.26 14.21 0.08
C ASP A 93 23.55 15.69 0.39
N ASP A 94 24.43 16.00 1.35
CA ASP A 94 24.96 17.35 1.60
C ASP A 94 26.15 17.68 0.65
N ALA A 95 26.01 17.31 -0.62
CA ALA A 95 26.95 17.68 -1.68
C ALA A 95 26.22 18.29 -2.87
N ILE A 96 25.51 19.41 -2.65
CA ILE A 96 25.21 20.41 -3.68
C ILE A 96 25.42 21.81 -3.10
#